data_AF-A0A6P2G621-F1
#
_entry.id   AF-A0A6P2G621-F1
#
_cell.length_a   1.000
_cell.length_b   1.000
_cell.length_c   1.000
_cell.angle_alpha   90.00
_cell.angle_beta   90.00
_cell.angle_gamma   90.00
#
_symmetry.space_group_name_H-M   'P 1'
#
loop_
_entity.id
_entity.type
_entity.pdbx_description
1 polymer ?
#
loop_
_entity_poly.entity_id
_entity_poly.type
_entity_poly.pdbx_seq_one_letter_code
_entity_poly.pdbx_strand_id
1 'polypeptide(L)'
;MKHTIQRQLRTLRAAGYRAAIALGLLGIAGSMPAFAQTASTSASADAALIEKGHQLAIAADCMACHTALDGGKPFAGGYGIASPMGQIYSSNITPSKTAGIGNYTEAQFARALREGVRADGARLYPAMPYTSYSGLTDDDVLALYAYFMHAVKPVDDPAPVTNLPFPFGMRTAMAGWNMLFLTNKRFEADPAHDAQWNRGAYLTNVLAHCSACHTPRNALMAEDFGRNLGGAQLGAWYAPNITSDPVSGIGAWTDNELVSYLKTGRALGKNQAAGPMAEAVQNSLQYLSDADLQSIVTYLRSTKPIRDAHESAPAFTHGRAVSSEATLRGMSALNANGSLTTGAALFSGYCASCHQANGKGSPSQAYPSLSNNTATGSRNPSNLIAAILYGVDRDAGGQHVLMPSFGEDSYVQPLKDDQIAAIANYVLAQYGNADVTVTPDDVAVARSGGPVPLLARARPLMLAAPVVVVLLIVFGIMIRRRRARRVAPDGLPPERSPRQP
;
A
#
# COMPACT_ATOMS: atom_id res chain seq x y z
N MET A 1 -48.01 58.84 57.87
CA MET A 1 -48.14 59.12 56.42
C MET A 1 -47.20 60.21 55.87
N LYS A 2 -46.71 61.18 56.66
CA LYS A 2 -45.73 62.19 56.17
C LYS A 2 -44.31 61.64 55.88
N HIS A 3 -43.93 60.50 56.44
CA HIS A 3 -42.58 59.91 56.23
C HIS A 3 -42.42 59.08 54.95
N THR A 4 -43.53 58.68 54.30
CA THR A 4 -43.48 57.86 53.08
C THR A 4 -43.28 58.72 51.81
N ILE A 5 -43.65 60.00 51.87
CA ILE A 5 -43.59 60.93 50.73
C ILE A 5 -42.17 61.50 50.53
N GLN A 6 -41.37 61.66 51.59
CA GLN A 6 -40.00 62.18 51.46
C GLN A 6 -39.00 61.18 50.86
N ARG A 7 -39.30 59.87 50.89
CA ARG A 7 -38.41 58.83 50.37
C ARG A 7 -38.49 58.70 48.85
N GLN A 8 -39.61 59.07 48.22
CA GLN A 8 -39.78 59.06 46.75
C GLN A 8 -39.22 60.31 46.04
N LEU A 9 -38.95 61.40 46.77
CA LEU A 9 -38.35 62.62 46.20
C LEU A 9 -36.81 62.56 46.06
N ARG A 10 -36.15 61.57 46.68
CA ARG A 10 -34.69 61.34 46.52
C ARG A 10 -34.34 60.43 45.36
N THR A 11 -35.25 59.53 44.96
CA THR A 11 -35.05 58.63 43.81
C THR A 11 -35.26 59.32 42.46
N LEU A 12 -35.92 60.48 42.41
CA LEU A 12 -36.17 61.24 41.18
C LEU A 12 -35.08 62.28 40.84
N ARG A 13 -34.11 62.54 41.73
CA ARG A 13 -32.93 63.38 41.44
C ARG A 13 -31.73 62.60 40.88
N ALA A 14 -31.75 61.27 40.93
CA ALA A 14 -30.70 60.41 40.34
C ALA A 14 -30.98 60.03 38.87
N ALA A 15 -32.18 60.28 38.35
CA ALA A 15 -32.55 60.00 36.96
C ALA A 15 -32.28 61.17 35.99
N GLY A 16 -31.97 62.37 36.50
CA GLY A 16 -31.74 63.58 35.68
C GLY A 16 -30.29 63.80 35.21
N TYR A 17 -29.32 63.02 35.68
CA TYR A 17 -27.89 63.21 35.35
C TYR A 17 -27.29 62.17 34.40
N ARG A 18 -28.07 61.15 33.97
CA ARG A 18 -27.61 60.14 33.01
C ARG A 18 -28.04 60.41 31.55
N ALA A 19 -28.81 61.46 31.29
CA ALA A 19 -29.27 61.82 29.95
C ALA A 19 -28.45 62.94 29.26
N ALA A 20 -27.47 63.54 29.94
CA ALA A 20 -26.70 64.67 29.39
C ALA A 20 -25.25 64.33 28.93
N ILE A 21 -24.80 63.09 29.09
CA ILE A 21 -23.49 62.62 28.58
C ILE A 21 -23.65 61.81 27.26
N ALA A 22 -24.90 61.48 26.88
CA ALA A 22 -25.20 60.71 25.66
C ALA A 22 -25.35 61.56 24.38
N LEU A 23 -25.19 62.89 24.44
CA LEU A 23 -25.34 63.78 23.28
C LEU A 23 -24.10 64.63 22.94
N GLY A 24 -22.95 64.36 23.57
CA GLY A 24 -21.68 65.08 23.35
C GLY A 24 -20.61 64.32 22.57
N LEU A 25 -20.89 63.10 22.09
CA LEU A 25 -19.93 62.24 21.37
C LEU A 25 -20.41 61.88 19.95
N LEU A 26 -21.33 62.66 19.38
CA LEU A 26 -21.86 62.50 18.01
C LEU A 26 -21.26 63.50 17.00
N GLY A 27 -20.00 63.92 17.22
CA GLY A 27 -19.40 65.05 16.50
C GLY A 27 -17.97 64.88 15.99
N ILE A 28 -17.45 63.65 15.88
CA ILE A 28 -16.20 63.38 15.13
C ILE A 28 -16.48 62.22 14.16
N ALA A 29 -17.36 62.51 13.20
CA ALA A 29 -17.43 61.79 11.94
C ALA A 29 -16.25 62.29 11.08
N GLY A 30 -15.14 61.56 11.13
CA GLY A 30 -13.94 61.83 10.36
C GLY A 30 -13.30 60.51 9.93
N SER A 31 -13.77 59.98 8.81
CA SER A 31 -12.99 59.21 7.83
C SER A 31 -12.07 58.10 8.38
N MET A 32 -12.67 56.98 8.82
CA MET A 32 -11.94 55.71 8.92
C MET A 32 -12.42 54.79 7.79
N PRO A 33 -11.55 54.42 6.84
CA PRO A 33 -11.94 53.50 5.78
C PRO A 33 -12.18 52.12 6.40
N ALA A 34 -13.33 51.54 6.07
CA ALA A 34 -13.68 50.17 6.42
C ALA A 34 -12.75 49.19 5.68
N PHE A 35 -11.57 48.92 6.25
CA PHE A 35 -10.68 47.85 5.86
C PHE A 35 -10.57 46.83 7.00
N ALA A 36 -11.65 46.06 7.22
CA ALA A 36 -11.60 44.92 8.15
C ALA A 36 -12.74 43.93 7.86
N GLN A 37 -12.75 43.30 6.67
CA GLN A 37 -13.61 42.14 6.42
C GLN A 37 -13.10 41.16 5.35
N THR A 38 -11.84 41.26 4.91
CA THR A 38 -11.22 40.36 3.92
C THR A 38 -10.24 39.34 4.50
N ALA A 39 -9.80 39.50 5.76
CA ALA A 39 -8.82 38.59 6.39
C ALA A 39 -9.46 37.28 6.91
N SER A 40 -10.73 37.32 7.30
CA SER A 40 -11.43 36.16 7.89
C SER A 40 -11.81 35.09 6.87
N THR A 41 -12.05 35.50 5.62
CA THR A 41 -12.45 34.59 4.52
C THR A 41 -11.26 33.87 3.91
N SER A 42 -10.10 34.53 3.79
CA SER A 42 -8.86 33.93 3.28
C SER A 42 -8.28 32.89 4.24
N ALA A 43 -8.18 33.20 5.54
CA ALA A 43 -7.71 32.23 6.54
C ALA A 43 -8.61 30.98 6.65
N SER A 44 -9.92 31.14 6.44
CA SER A 44 -10.88 30.03 6.39
C SER A 44 -10.71 29.17 5.14
N ALA A 45 -10.46 29.79 3.98
CA ALA A 45 -10.21 29.09 2.72
C ALA A 45 -8.90 28.28 2.77
N ASP A 46 -7.83 28.83 3.35
CA ASP A 46 -6.55 28.13 3.52
C ASP A 46 -6.69 26.93 4.46
N ALA A 47 -7.44 27.07 5.56
CA ALA A 47 -7.72 25.97 6.48
C ALA A 47 -8.52 24.84 5.82
N ALA A 48 -9.53 25.18 5.00
CA ALA A 48 -10.31 24.19 4.26
C ALA A 48 -9.47 23.45 3.20
N LEU A 49 -8.55 24.15 2.53
CA LEU A 49 -7.62 23.55 1.57
C LEU A 49 -6.65 22.58 2.26
N ILE A 50 -6.08 22.97 3.39
CA ILE A 50 -5.19 22.13 4.20
C ILE A 50 -5.93 20.89 4.70
N GLU A 51 -7.15 21.04 5.20
CA GLU A 51 -7.96 19.90 5.66
C GLU A 51 -8.32 18.97 4.51
N LYS A 52 -8.67 19.50 3.33
CA LYS A 52 -8.86 18.69 2.13
C LYS A 52 -7.59 17.90 1.81
N GLY A 53 -6.41 18.54 1.88
CA GLY A 53 -5.11 17.89 1.67
C GLY A 53 -4.83 16.79 2.67
N HIS A 54 -5.18 17.00 3.95
CA HIS A 54 -5.07 15.99 5.00
C HIS A 54 -5.92 14.75 4.68
N GLN A 55 -7.19 14.94 4.31
CA GLN A 55 -8.09 13.83 3.95
C GLN A 55 -7.62 13.09 2.70
N LEU A 56 -7.07 13.79 1.71
CA LEU A 56 -6.47 13.17 0.52
C LEU A 56 -5.22 12.38 0.88
N ALA A 57 -4.36 12.88 1.78
CA ALA A 57 -3.16 12.17 2.23
C ALA A 57 -3.49 10.87 2.98
N ILE A 58 -4.59 10.87 3.76
CA ILE A 58 -5.16 9.67 4.38
C ILE A 58 -5.65 8.71 3.30
N ALA A 59 -6.51 9.17 2.38
CA ALA A 59 -7.09 8.32 1.33
C ALA A 59 -6.03 7.74 0.37
N ALA A 60 -4.94 8.47 0.15
CA ALA A 60 -3.80 8.04 -0.64
C ALA A 60 -2.79 7.18 0.13
N ASP A 61 -3.01 6.93 1.41
CA ASP A 61 -2.14 6.12 2.27
C ASP A 61 -0.69 6.63 2.33
N CYS A 62 -0.51 7.96 2.27
CA CYS A 62 0.82 8.56 2.27
C CYS A 62 1.62 8.21 3.53
N MET A 63 0.94 8.10 4.67
CA MET A 63 1.60 7.87 5.96
C MET A 63 2.15 6.44 6.10
N ALA A 64 1.46 5.43 5.59
CA ALA A 64 1.90 4.03 5.69
C ALA A 64 3.26 3.83 5.03
N CYS A 65 3.43 4.39 3.83
CA CYS A 65 4.67 4.26 3.09
C CYS A 65 5.72 5.27 3.55
N HIS A 66 5.36 6.50 3.91
CA HIS A 66 6.34 7.54 4.24
C HIS A 66 6.68 7.61 5.73
N THR A 67 6.48 6.55 6.50
CA THR A 67 6.86 6.49 7.92
C THR A 67 7.61 5.19 8.17
N ALA A 68 8.83 5.27 8.72
CA ALA A 68 9.56 4.07 9.12
C ALA A 68 8.79 3.28 10.20
N LEU A 69 8.95 1.96 10.19
CA LEU A 69 8.46 1.09 11.26
C LEU A 69 9.18 1.40 12.59
N ASP A 70 8.67 0.86 13.70
CA ASP A 70 9.29 0.93 15.04
C ASP A 70 9.52 2.35 15.59
N GLY A 71 8.49 3.20 15.53
CA GLY A 71 8.53 4.55 16.10
C GLY A 71 9.11 5.62 15.18
N GLY A 72 9.08 5.37 13.86
CA GLY A 72 9.40 6.38 12.85
C GLY A 72 8.55 7.65 13.01
N LYS A 73 9.16 8.80 12.68
CA LYS A 73 8.45 10.08 12.68
C LYS A 73 7.51 10.14 11.47
N PRO A 74 6.25 10.60 11.64
CA PRO A 74 5.29 10.65 10.54
C PRO A 74 5.86 11.37 9.30
N PHE A 75 5.70 10.75 8.13
CA PHE A 75 6.12 11.30 6.82
C PHE A 75 7.63 11.49 6.62
N ALA A 76 8.48 11.08 7.57
CA ALA A 76 9.93 11.23 7.49
C ALA A 76 10.63 10.22 6.57
N GLY A 77 9.87 9.33 5.91
CA GLY A 77 10.38 8.27 5.05
C GLY A 77 11.01 7.12 5.82
N GLY A 78 11.78 6.30 5.11
CA GLY A 78 12.55 5.19 5.68
C GLY A 78 11.81 3.87 5.83
N TYR A 79 10.54 3.79 5.41
CA TYR A 79 9.87 2.50 5.24
C TYR A 79 10.58 1.71 4.14
N GLY A 80 11.04 0.51 4.46
CA GLY A 80 11.69 -0.38 3.53
C GLY A 80 10.67 -1.29 2.86
N ILE A 81 10.38 -1.06 1.58
CA ILE A 81 9.60 -1.98 0.76
C ILE A 81 10.52 -3.11 0.28
N ALA A 82 10.27 -4.32 0.76
CA ALA A 82 10.97 -5.50 0.27
C ALA A 82 10.55 -5.76 -1.17
N SER A 83 11.51 -5.79 -2.09
CA SER A 83 11.25 -6.13 -3.48
C SER A 83 12.24 -7.20 -3.96
N PRO A 84 11.86 -8.01 -4.96
CA PRO A 84 12.77 -9.00 -5.54
C PRO A 84 14.02 -8.40 -6.21
N MET A 85 14.03 -7.08 -6.45
CA MET A 85 15.17 -6.34 -7.00
C MET A 85 16.08 -5.79 -5.88
N GLY A 86 15.68 -5.86 -4.62
CA GLY A 86 16.34 -5.25 -3.46
C GLY A 86 15.39 -4.34 -2.67
N GLN A 87 15.84 -3.83 -1.53
CA GLN A 87 15.04 -2.92 -0.69
C GLN A 87 14.85 -1.56 -1.38
N ILE A 88 13.61 -1.09 -1.44
CA ILE A 88 13.27 0.27 -1.87
C ILE A 88 12.83 1.05 -0.64
N TYR A 89 13.45 2.18 -0.37
CA TYR A 89 13.12 3.04 0.77
C TYR A 89 12.29 4.23 0.34
N SER A 90 11.24 4.53 1.12
CA SER A 90 10.44 5.74 0.96
C SER A 90 11.23 7.00 1.34
N SER A 91 10.95 8.10 0.65
CA SER A 91 11.59 9.39 0.91
C SER A 91 10.93 10.13 2.07
N ASN A 92 11.65 11.06 2.69
CA ASN A 92 11.07 12.04 3.58
C ASN A 92 10.23 13.04 2.76
N ILE A 93 8.94 13.20 3.10
CA ILE A 93 7.99 14.12 2.45
C ILE A 93 7.49 15.23 3.37
N THR A 94 8.16 15.43 4.51
CA THR A 94 7.91 16.58 5.39
C THR A 94 8.39 17.88 4.75
N PRO A 95 7.98 19.07 5.24
CA PRO A 95 8.45 20.35 4.71
C PRO A 95 9.89 20.71 5.11
N SER A 96 10.69 19.73 5.58
CA SER A 96 12.12 19.92 5.80
C SER A 96 12.81 20.39 4.52
N LYS A 97 13.63 21.44 4.64
CA LYS A 97 14.43 21.99 3.53
C LYS A 97 15.73 21.24 3.30
N THR A 98 16.13 20.37 4.22
CA THR A 98 17.40 19.63 4.16
C THR A 98 17.20 18.16 3.81
N ALA A 99 16.13 17.55 4.33
CA ALA A 99 15.84 16.13 4.14
C ALA A 99 14.54 15.86 3.37
N GLY A 100 13.58 16.78 3.42
CA GLY A 100 12.22 16.61 2.87
C GLY A 100 11.95 17.37 1.58
N ILE A 101 10.68 17.73 1.37
CA ILE A 101 10.19 18.43 0.17
C ILE A 101 10.16 19.96 0.34
N GLY A 102 10.77 20.51 1.39
CA GLY A 102 10.66 21.94 1.74
C GLY A 102 11.16 22.94 0.68
N ASN A 103 11.92 22.48 -0.32
CA ASN A 103 12.37 23.29 -1.46
C ASN A 103 11.64 22.95 -2.77
N TYR A 104 10.67 22.03 -2.75
CA TYR A 104 9.88 21.73 -3.93
C TYR A 104 8.98 22.93 -4.22
N THR A 105 8.80 23.24 -5.50
CA THR A 105 7.62 24.00 -5.93
C THR A 105 6.41 23.07 -6.04
N GLU A 106 5.20 23.62 -6.02
CA GLU A 106 3.98 22.84 -6.26
C GLU A 106 4.06 22.07 -7.60
N ALA A 107 4.59 22.70 -8.65
CA ALA A 107 4.78 22.03 -9.95
C ALA A 107 5.78 20.86 -9.87
N GLN A 108 6.85 20.97 -9.07
CA GLN A 108 7.78 19.85 -8.85
C GLN A 108 7.12 18.74 -8.03
N PHE A 109 6.29 19.09 -7.04
CA PHE A 109 5.51 18.14 -6.27
C PHE A 109 4.49 17.40 -7.16
N ALA A 110 3.76 18.12 -8.01
CA ALA A 110 2.85 17.55 -9.01
C ALA A 110 3.55 16.56 -9.94
N ARG A 111 4.75 16.92 -10.45
CA ARG A 111 5.55 16.01 -11.30
C ARG A 111 6.04 14.79 -10.54
N ALA A 112 6.40 14.92 -9.27
CA ALA A 112 6.79 13.77 -8.46
C ALA A 112 5.63 12.79 -8.28
N LEU A 113 4.43 13.32 -7.97
CA LEU A 113 3.23 12.52 -7.78
C LEU A 113 2.71 11.87 -9.05
N ARG A 114 2.66 12.60 -10.16
CA ARG A 114 1.95 12.15 -11.38
C ARG A 114 2.85 11.60 -12.46
N GLU A 115 4.14 11.94 -12.44
CA GLU A 115 5.11 11.56 -13.46
C GLU A 115 6.26 10.70 -12.92
N GLY A 116 6.33 10.56 -11.60
CA GLY A 116 7.43 9.86 -10.93
C GLY A 116 8.77 10.58 -11.12
N VAL A 117 8.78 11.92 -11.20
CA VAL A 117 10.00 12.72 -11.40
C VAL A 117 10.22 13.66 -10.22
N ARG A 118 11.29 13.43 -9.45
CA ARG A 118 11.67 14.26 -8.31
C ARG A 118 12.12 15.67 -8.73
N ALA A 119 12.19 16.59 -7.78
CA ALA A 119 12.66 17.96 -8.03
C ALA A 119 14.11 18.02 -8.56
N ASP A 120 14.95 17.06 -8.18
CA ASP A 120 16.34 16.88 -8.67
C ASP A 120 16.42 16.17 -10.04
N GLY A 121 15.28 15.84 -10.65
CA GLY A 121 15.19 15.14 -11.94
C GLY A 121 15.35 13.62 -11.84
N ALA A 122 15.63 13.06 -10.65
CA ALA A 122 15.72 11.62 -10.48
C ALA A 122 14.33 10.97 -10.62
N ARG A 123 14.25 9.88 -11.37
CA ARG A 123 13.00 9.12 -11.53
C ARG A 123 12.73 8.22 -10.33
N LEU A 124 11.48 8.13 -9.93
CA LEU A 124 10.99 7.22 -8.90
C LEU A 124 10.80 5.82 -9.48
N TYR A 125 10.92 4.81 -8.62
CA TYR A 125 10.46 3.45 -8.95
C TYR A 125 8.94 3.38 -8.74
N PRO A 126 8.21 2.56 -9.52
CA PRO A 126 6.76 2.42 -9.41
C PRO A 126 6.29 1.70 -8.12
N ALA A 127 7.19 1.53 -7.14
CA ALA A 127 6.82 1.25 -5.75
C ALA A 127 6.07 2.44 -5.12
N MET A 128 6.37 3.67 -5.54
CA MET A 128 5.49 4.81 -5.33
C MET A 128 4.43 4.77 -6.43
N PRO A 129 3.12 4.74 -6.14
CA PRO A 129 2.07 4.46 -7.13
C PRO A 129 1.74 5.69 -8.01
N TYR A 130 2.77 6.33 -8.59
CA TYR A 130 2.59 7.50 -9.46
C TYR A 130 1.78 7.21 -10.73
N THR A 131 1.73 5.94 -11.15
CA THR A 131 0.86 5.49 -12.26
C THR A 131 -0.62 5.56 -11.92
N SER A 132 -0.99 5.43 -10.64
CA SER A 132 -2.36 5.65 -10.15
C SER A 132 -2.59 7.14 -9.91
N TYR A 133 -1.63 7.81 -9.25
CA TYR A 133 -1.72 9.23 -8.94
C TYR A 133 -1.68 10.16 -10.15
N SER A 134 -1.34 9.67 -11.34
CA SER A 134 -1.53 10.44 -12.58
C SER A 134 -2.97 10.94 -12.75
N GLY A 135 -3.94 10.25 -12.14
CA GLY A 135 -5.35 10.63 -12.07
C GLY A 135 -5.66 11.81 -11.14
N LEU A 136 -4.77 12.21 -10.23
CA LEU A 136 -5.02 13.31 -9.28
C LEU A 136 -5.31 14.62 -10.01
N THR A 137 -6.37 15.33 -9.64
CA THR A 137 -6.70 16.66 -10.19
C THR A 137 -5.72 17.73 -9.70
N ASP A 138 -5.65 18.88 -10.38
CA ASP A 138 -4.78 20.00 -9.98
C ASP A 138 -5.17 20.53 -8.59
N ASP A 139 -6.47 20.68 -8.33
CA ASP A 139 -6.97 21.09 -7.02
C ASP A 139 -6.59 20.13 -5.89
N ASP A 140 -6.53 18.82 -6.17
CA ASP A 140 -6.18 17.82 -5.17
C ASP A 140 -4.66 17.80 -4.91
N VAL A 141 -3.84 18.03 -5.94
CA VAL A 141 -2.39 18.19 -5.77
C VAL A 141 -2.06 19.47 -5.02
N LEU A 142 -2.74 20.57 -5.32
CA LEU A 142 -2.62 21.82 -4.58
C LEU A 142 -2.97 21.63 -3.10
N ALA A 143 -4.08 20.93 -2.81
CA ALA A 143 -4.51 20.64 -1.44
C ALA A 143 -3.47 19.77 -0.70
N LEU A 144 -2.99 18.69 -1.33
CA LEU A 144 -1.93 17.84 -0.77
C LEU A 144 -0.66 18.65 -0.48
N TYR A 145 -0.23 19.47 -1.44
CA TYR A 145 0.94 20.33 -1.28
C TYR A 145 0.78 21.31 -0.13
N ALA A 146 -0.38 21.98 -0.02
CA ALA A 146 -0.67 22.88 1.09
C ALA A 146 -0.63 22.16 2.45
N TYR A 147 -1.21 20.96 2.55
CA TYR A 147 -1.15 20.15 3.77
C TYR A 147 0.29 19.82 4.17
N PHE A 148 1.11 19.28 3.27
CA PHE A 148 2.49 18.93 3.59
C PHE A 148 3.35 20.16 3.92
N MET A 149 3.12 21.29 3.24
CA MET A 149 3.94 22.49 3.43
C MET A 149 3.56 23.31 4.67
N HIS A 150 2.30 23.22 5.13
CA HIS A 150 1.79 24.12 6.17
C HIS A 150 1.28 23.41 7.44
N ALA A 151 0.92 22.13 7.38
CA ALA A 151 0.40 21.39 8.54
C ALA A 151 1.35 20.29 9.05
N VAL A 152 2.12 19.66 8.17
CA VAL A 152 3.07 18.60 8.56
C VAL A 152 4.30 19.20 9.27
N LYS A 153 4.72 18.59 10.37
CA LYS A 153 5.92 19.01 11.09
C LYS A 153 7.17 18.64 10.30
N PRO A 154 8.14 19.55 10.13
CA PRO A 154 9.40 19.23 9.46
C PRO A 154 10.20 18.22 10.27
N VAL A 155 10.81 17.27 9.56
CA VAL A 155 11.77 16.32 10.13
C VAL A 155 13.02 16.38 9.27
N ASP A 156 14.14 16.79 9.86
CA ASP A 156 15.41 17.00 9.15
C ASP A 156 16.28 15.73 9.08
N ASP A 157 15.77 14.60 9.56
CA ASP A 157 16.45 13.32 9.49
C ASP A 157 16.41 12.79 8.04
N PRO A 158 17.56 12.49 7.42
CA PRO A 158 17.59 11.95 6.07
C PRO A 158 17.09 10.50 6.05
N ALA A 159 16.16 10.21 5.14
CA ALA A 159 15.73 8.84 4.90
C ALA A 159 16.85 8.01 4.21
N PRO A 160 16.95 6.69 4.48
CA PRO A 160 17.83 5.80 3.75
C PRO A 160 17.65 5.88 2.23
N VAL A 161 18.76 5.81 1.50
CA VAL A 161 18.74 5.88 0.04
C VAL A 161 18.57 4.48 -0.55
N THR A 162 17.63 4.34 -1.49
CA THR A 162 17.46 3.12 -2.27
C THR A 162 18.71 2.81 -3.09
N ASN A 163 19.35 1.67 -2.83
CA ASN A 163 20.53 1.19 -3.54
C ASN A 163 20.27 -0.19 -4.17
N LEU A 164 19.66 -0.19 -5.36
CA LEU A 164 19.39 -1.42 -6.09
C LEU A 164 20.62 -1.84 -6.92
N PRO A 165 20.89 -3.15 -7.04
CA PRO A 165 22.00 -3.63 -7.84
C PRO A 165 21.78 -3.37 -9.34
N PHE A 166 22.86 -3.28 -10.10
CA PHE A 166 22.79 -3.15 -11.56
C PHE A 166 22.03 -4.35 -12.19
N PRO A 167 21.18 -4.12 -13.21
CA PRO A 167 20.87 -2.83 -13.86
C PRO A 167 19.76 -2.02 -13.18
N PHE A 168 19.12 -2.55 -12.14
CA PHE A 168 17.94 -1.94 -11.53
C PHE A 168 18.21 -0.60 -10.84
N GLY A 169 19.44 -0.35 -10.39
CA GLY A 169 19.84 0.96 -9.86
C GLY A 169 19.88 2.10 -10.88
N MET A 170 19.82 1.81 -12.18
CA MET A 170 19.87 2.83 -13.24
C MET A 170 18.53 3.53 -13.39
N ARG A 171 18.36 4.68 -12.73
CA ARG A 171 17.12 5.48 -12.79
C ARG A 171 16.71 5.93 -14.21
N THR A 172 17.63 5.97 -15.17
CA THR A 172 17.31 6.27 -16.57
C THR A 172 16.48 5.18 -17.23
N ALA A 173 16.57 3.92 -16.77
CA ALA A 173 15.71 2.83 -17.26
C ALA A 173 14.23 3.12 -16.99
N MET A 174 13.91 3.85 -15.91
CA MET A 174 12.54 4.27 -15.62
C MET A 174 12.00 5.30 -16.63
N ALA A 175 12.86 5.97 -17.42
CA ALA A 175 12.39 6.82 -18.51
C ALA A 175 11.73 6.00 -19.61
N GLY A 176 12.37 4.91 -20.03
CA GLY A 176 11.81 3.98 -21.00
C GLY A 176 10.58 3.25 -20.45
N TRP A 177 10.62 2.85 -19.18
CA TRP A 177 9.47 2.22 -18.53
C TRP A 177 8.25 3.17 -18.48
N ASN A 178 8.44 4.44 -18.06
CA ASN A 178 7.36 5.42 -18.05
C ASN A 178 6.81 5.67 -19.46
N MET A 179 7.66 5.72 -20.49
CA MET A 179 7.20 5.88 -21.87
C MET A 179 6.25 4.76 -22.32
N LEU A 180 6.42 3.56 -21.78
CA LEU A 180 5.59 2.39 -22.14
C LEU A 180 4.34 2.25 -21.26
N PHE A 181 4.42 2.61 -19.97
CA PHE A 181 3.42 2.22 -18.98
C PHE A 181 2.80 3.36 -18.17
N LEU A 182 3.35 4.57 -18.22
CA LEU A 182 2.75 5.72 -17.55
C LEU A 182 1.77 6.42 -18.49
N THR A 183 0.51 6.51 -18.08
CA THR A 183 -0.48 7.34 -18.75
C THR A 183 -0.57 8.70 -18.05
N ASN A 184 -0.31 9.80 -18.76
CA ASN A 184 -0.50 11.14 -18.19
C ASN A 184 -1.95 11.61 -18.36
N LYS A 185 -2.91 10.85 -17.79
CA LYS A 185 -4.34 11.18 -17.85
C LYS A 185 -4.87 11.45 -16.44
N ARG A 186 -5.51 12.61 -16.27
CA ARG A 186 -6.24 13.00 -15.07
C ARG A 186 -7.57 12.24 -14.99
N PHE A 187 -8.08 12.05 -13.78
CA PHE A 187 -9.39 11.46 -13.60
C PHE A 187 -10.46 12.36 -14.23
N GLU A 188 -11.35 11.75 -14.99
CA GLU A 188 -12.51 12.38 -15.61
C GLU A 188 -13.73 11.57 -15.18
N ALA A 189 -14.74 12.24 -14.65
CA ALA A 189 -15.98 11.57 -14.29
C ALA A 189 -16.65 10.98 -15.54
N ASP A 190 -17.06 9.72 -15.45
CA ASP A 190 -17.82 9.06 -16.49
C ASP A 190 -19.28 9.55 -16.43
N PRO A 191 -19.79 10.23 -17.48
CA PRO A 191 -21.16 10.73 -17.52
C PRO A 191 -22.22 9.62 -17.58
N ALA A 192 -21.83 8.37 -17.86
CA ALA A 192 -22.73 7.22 -17.82
C ALA A 192 -23.04 6.74 -16.39
N HIS A 193 -22.32 7.26 -15.39
CA HIS A 193 -22.42 6.85 -14.01
C HIS A 193 -22.74 8.04 -13.08
N ASP A 194 -23.35 7.76 -11.93
CA ASP A 194 -23.69 8.78 -10.95
C ASP A 194 -22.45 9.30 -10.18
N ALA A 195 -22.68 10.28 -9.31
CA ALA A 195 -21.61 10.89 -8.52
C ALA A 195 -20.98 9.91 -7.51
N GLN A 196 -21.76 8.98 -6.96
CA GLN A 196 -21.27 8.02 -5.97
C GLN A 196 -20.32 7.01 -6.62
N TRP A 197 -20.69 6.49 -7.79
CA TRP A 197 -19.86 5.60 -8.56
C TRP A 197 -18.56 6.29 -8.99
N ASN A 198 -18.66 7.54 -9.50
CA ASN A 198 -17.48 8.31 -9.91
C ASN A 198 -16.53 8.60 -8.74
N ARG A 199 -17.09 8.92 -7.56
CA ARG A 199 -16.31 9.06 -6.32
C ARG A 199 -15.60 7.75 -5.96
N GLY A 200 -16.29 6.62 -6.08
CA GLY A 200 -15.74 5.29 -5.86
C GLY A 200 -14.62 4.93 -6.83
N ALA A 201 -14.80 5.24 -8.12
CA ALA A 201 -13.79 5.04 -9.15
C ALA A 201 -12.53 5.85 -8.89
N TYR A 202 -12.69 7.11 -8.46
CA TYR A 202 -11.57 7.98 -8.10
C TYR A 202 -10.83 7.46 -6.86
N LEU A 203 -11.56 7.13 -5.79
CA LEU A 203 -10.98 6.58 -4.58
C LEU A 203 -10.24 5.26 -4.84
N THR A 204 -10.87 4.33 -5.56
CA THR A 204 -10.30 2.99 -5.79
C THR A 204 -9.08 3.02 -6.70
N ASN A 205 -9.14 3.75 -7.81
CA ASN A 205 -8.10 3.68 -8.85
C ASN A 205 -7.00 4.73 -8.68
N VAL A 206 -7.32 5.89 -8.10
CA VAL A 206 -6.38 7.02 -8.02
C VAL A 206 -5.81 7.14 -6.63
N LEU A 207 -6.66 7.33 -5.61
CA LEU A 207 -6.21 7.62 -4.25
C LEU A 207 -5.73 6.35 -3.55
N ALA A 208 -6.61 5.38 -3.31
CA ALA A 208 -6.28 4.14 -2.60
C ALA A 208 -5.56 3.09 -3.46
N HIS A 209 -5.32 3.40 -4.75
CA HIS A 209 -4.48 2.62 -5.68
C HIS A 209 -4.67 1.10 -5.59
N CYS A 210 -5.93 0.63 -5.50
CA CYS A 210 -6.21 -0.79 -5.22
C CYS A 210 -5.60 -1.73 -6.26
N SER A 211 -5.48 -1.28 -7.52
CA SER A 211 -4.84 -2.04 -8.60
C SER A 211 -3.35 -2.28 -8.36
N ALA A 212 -2.67 -1.42 -7.60
CA ALA A 212 -1.24 -1.58 -7.31
C ALA A 212 -0.94 -2.91 -6.56
N CYS A 213 -1.89 -3.38 -5.75
CA CYS A 213 -1.80 -4.66 -5.06
C CYS A 213 -2.62 -5.76 -5.76
N HIS A 214 -3.83 -5.45 -6.21
CA HIS A 214 -4.80 -6.45 -6.66
C HIS A 214 -4.75 -6.77 -8.16
N THR A 215 -3.85 -6.16 -8.93
CA THR A 215 -3.68 -6.43 -10.36
C THR A 215 -2.34 -7.12 -10.62
N PRO A 216 -2.32 -8.25 -11.38
CA PRO A 216 -1.08 -8.95 -11.65
C PRO A 216 -0.10 -8.10 -12.45
N ARG A 217 1.20 -8.41 -12.31
CA ARG A 217 2.27 -7.72 -13.01
C ARG A 217 2.73 -8.50 -14.24
N ASN A 218 3.02 -7.80 -15.34
CA ASN A 218 3.60 -8.38 -16.54
C ASN A 218 5.11 -8.64 -16.40
N ALA A 219 5.75 -9.16 -17.45
CA ALA A 219 7.19 -9.48 -17.44
C ALA A 219 8.12 -8.29 -17.13
N LEU A 220 7.67 -7.06 -17.35
CA LEU A 220 8.40 -5.81 -17.06
C LEU A 220 7.92 -5.15 -15.76
N MET A 221 7.22 -5.90 -14.91
CA MET A 221 6.69 -5.45 -13.62
C MET A 221 5.64 -4.33 -13.69
N ALA A 222 5.02 -4.08 -14.85
CA ALA A 222 3.89 -3.16 -14.97
C ALA A 222 2.56 -3.88 -14.73
N GLU A 223 1.55 -3.14 -14.27
CA GLU A 223 0.18 -3.66 -14.09
C GLU A 223 -0.40 -4.19 -15.41
N ASP A 224 -0.91 -5.43 -15.38
CA ASP A 224 -1.69 -6.02 -16.47
C ASP A 224 -3.17 -5.70 -16.29
N PHE A 225 -3.58 -4.54 -16.82
CA PHE A 225 -4.99 -4.10 -16.78
C PHE A 225 -5.94 -5.02 -17.58
N GLY A 226 -5.44 -5.96 -18.39
CA GLY A 226 -6.27 -7.02 -18.98
C GLY A 226 -6.88 -7.95 -17.90
N ARG A 227 -6.24 -8.01 -16.73
CA ARG A 227 -6.66 -8.74 -15.53
C ARG A 227 -6.82 -7.82 -14.32
N ASN A 228 -7.26 -6.58 -14.55
CA ASN A 228 -7.40 -5.57 -13.50
C ASN A 228 -8.19 -6.09 -12.29
N LEU A 229 -7.64 -5.92 -11.08
CA LEU A 229 -8.20 -6.35 -9.80
C LEU A 229 -8.40 -7.87 -9.64
N GLY A 230 -7.86 -8.68 -10.57
CA GLY A 230 -8.02 -10.13 -10.61
C GLY A 230 -7.15 -10.92 -9.64
N GLY A 231 -6.41 -10.24 -8.75
CA GLY A 231 -5.52 -10.83 -7.75
C GLY A 231 -4.07 -10.96 -8.23
N ALA A 232 -3.14 -10.82 -7.29
CA ALA A 232 -1.71 -10.86 -7.57
C ALA A 232 -0.90 -11.29 -6.35
N GLN A 233 0.27 -11.87 -6.62
CA GLN A 233 1.25 -12.13 -5.57
C GLN A 233 1.96 -10.83 -5.19
N LEU A 234 2.04 -10.57 -3.88
CA LEU A 234 2.71 -9.41 -3.29
C LEU A 234 3.74 -9.90 -2.25
N GLY A 235 4.91 -10.29 -2.77
CA GLY A 235 5.93 -10.96 -1.97
C GLY A 235 5.40 -12.26 -1.37
N ALA A 236 5.54 -12.44 -0.07
CA ALA A 236 5.02 -13.61 0.65
C ALA A 236 3.48 -13.66 0.71
N TRP A 237 2.82 -12.51 0.58
CA TRP A 237 1.36 -12.38 0.66
C TRP A 237 0.72 -12.46 -0.72
N TYR A 238 -0.57 -12.75 -0.75
CA TYR A 238 -1.38 -12.74 -1.97
C TYR A 238 -2.54 -11.74 -1.81
N ALA A 239 -2.56 -10.73 -2.68
CA ALA A 239 -3.69 -9.82 -2.82
C ALA A 239 -4.79 -10.55 -3.61
N PRO A 240 -5.95 -10.86 -3.01
CA PRO A 240 -6.98 -11.66 -3.66
C PRO A 240 -7.63 -10.93 -4.83
N ASN A 241 -8.38 -11.66 -5.64
CA ASN A 241 -9.25 -11.06 -6.64
C ASN A 241 -10.37 -10.27 -5.94
N ILE A 242 -10.48 -8.98 -6.26
CA ILE A 242 -11.52 -8.07 -5.71
C ILE A 242 -12.49 -7.58 -6.78
N THR A 243 -12.57 -8.29 -7.91
CA THR A 243 -13.61 -8.07 -8.90
C THR A 243 -14.99 -8.49 -8.38
N SER A 244 -16.03 -8.07 -9.09
CA SER A 244 -17.43 -8.43 -8.80
C SER A 244 -17.77 -9.91 -8.99
N ASP A 245 -16.81 -10.78 -9.37
CA ASP A 245 -17.07 -12.20 -9.56
C ASP A 245 -17.54 -12.86 -8.24
N PRO A 246 -18.64 -13.63 -8.24
CA PRO A 246 -19.21 -14.17 -7.01
C PRO A 246 -18.47 -15.37 -6.41
N VAL A 247 -17.50 -15.98 -7.10
CA VAL A 247 -16.80 -17.17 -6.61
C VAL A 247 -15.34 -16.85 -6.35
N SER A 248 -14.63 -16.36 -7.36
CA SER A 248 -13.22 -16.01 -7.25
C SER A 248 -13.00 -14.61 -6.68
N GLY A 249 -13.98 -13.72 -6.86
CA GLY A 249 -13.91 -12.34 -6.40
C GLY A 249 -14.69 -12.10 -5.09
N ILE A 250 -15.08 -10.83 -4.90
CA ILE A 250 -15.85 -10.38 -3.73
C ILE A 250 -17.36 -10.28 -4.00
N GLY A 251 -17.82 -10.79 -5.15
CA GLY A 251 -19.23 -10.70 -5.57
C GLY A 251 -20.23 -11.33 -4.60
N ALA A 252 -19.84 -12.38 -3.86
CA ALA A 252 -20.69 -13.06 -2.89
C ALA A 252 -20.61 -12.48 -1.46
N TRP A 253 -19.80 -11.45 -1.23
CA TRP A 253 -19.81 -10.70 0.03
C TRP A 253 -20.95 -9.69 -0.03
N THR A 254 -21.54 -9.34 1.10
CA THR A 254 -22.51 -8.24 1.19
C THR A 254 -21.80 -6.89 1.23
N ASP A 255 -22.49 -5.81 0.87
CA ASP A 255 -21.92 -4.46 0.91
C ASP A 255 -21.48 -4.08 2.33
N ASN A 256 -22.29 -4.41 3.34
CA ASN A 256 -21.95 -4.17 4.74
C ASN A 256 -20.69 -4.92 5.19
N GLU A 257 -20.47 -6.13 4.69
CA GLU A 257 -19.24 -6.88 4.99
C GLU A 257 -18.01 -6.25 4.34
N LEU A 258 -18.15 -5.71 3.12
CA LEU A 258 -17.07 -5.00 2.45
C LEU A 258 -16.75 -3.68 3.14
N VAL A 259 -17.76 -2.88 3.49
CA VAL A 259 -17.57 -1.64 4.27
C VAL A 259 -16.93 -1.95 5.62
N SER A 260 -17.42 -2.97 6.34
CA SER A 260 -16.82 -3.42 7.61
C SER A 260 -15.36 -3.83 7.42
N TYR A 261 -15.06 -4.57 6.35
CA TYR A 261 -13.69 -5.01 6.08
C TYR A 261 -12.76 -3.83 5.80
N LEU A 262 -13.17 -2.87 4.97
CA LEU A 262 -12.36 -1.68 4.69
C LEU A 262 -12.19 -0.80 5.94
N LYS A 263 -13.22 -0.71 6.80
CA LYS A 263 -13.21 0.13 8.00
C LYS A 263 -12.43 -0.46 9.18
N THR A 264 -12.46 -1.78 9.34
CA THR A 264 -11.96 -2.46 10.56
C THR A 264 -10.98 -3.59 10.28
N GLY A 265 -10.79 -3.94 9.01
CA GLY A 265 -10.02 -5.10 8.59
C GLY A 265 -10.74 -6.41 8.85
N ARG A 266 -12.07 -6.40 9.05
CA ARG A 266 -12.83 -7.57 9.49
C ARG A 266 -14.13 -7.74 8.71
N ALA A 267 -14.32 -8.93 8.16
CA ALA A 267 -15.59 -9.41 7.64
C ALA A 267 -15.95 -10.70 8.40
N LEU A 268 -16.95 -10.60 9.27
CA LEU A 268 -17.32 -11.66 10.21
C LEU A 268 -17.59 -12.97 9.46
N GLY A 269 -16.87 -14.03 9.82
CA GLY A 269 -17.03 -15.35 9.18
C GLY A 269 -16.66 -15.36 7.69
N LYS A 270 -15.77 -14.46 7.25
CA LYS A 270 -15.20 -14.46 5.90
C LYS A 270 -13.70 -14.19 5.88
N ASN A 271 -13.22 -13.15 6.55
CA ASN A 271 -11.79 -12.85 6.60
C ASN A 271 -11.40 -11.82 7.66
N GLN A 272 -10.11 -11.77 7.97
CA GLN A 272 -9.45 -10.65 8.63
C GLN A 272 -8.25 -10.16 7.81
N ALA A 273 -8.07 -8.85 7.74
CA ALA A 273 -6.92 -8.23 7.10
C ALA A 273 -5.64 -8.60 7.86
N ALA A 274 -4.60 -8.90 7.10
CA ALA A 274 -3.25 -9.20 7.56
C ALA A 274 -2.23 -8.67 6.55
N GLY A 275 -0.95 -8.62 6.94
CA GLY A 275 0.12 -8.14 6.08
C GLY A 275 -0.17 -6.75 5.47
N PRO A 276 0.15 -6.52 4.18
CA PRO A 276 -0.03 -5.22 3.53
C PRO A 276 -1.48 -4.70 3.56
N MET A 277 -2.48 -5.57 3.54
CA MET A 277 -3.88 -5.14 3.62
C MET A 277 -4.25 -4.66 5.03
N ALA A 278 -3.66 -5.23 6.08
CA ALA A 278 -3.84 -4.72 7.44
C ALA A 278 -3.23 -3.33 7.59
N GLU A 279 -2.06 -3.09 7.01
CA GLU A 279 -1.40 -1.78 6.98
C GLU A 279 -2.26 -0.74 6.26
N ALA A 280 -2.82 -1.08 5.10
CA ALA A 280 -3.72 -0.19 4.35
C ALA A 280 -4.99 0.17 5.14
N VAL A 281 -5.56 -0.79 5.89
CA VAL A 281 -6.68 -0.51 6.79
C VAL A 281 -6.26 0.37 7.94
N GLN A 282 -5.16 0.01 8.61
CA GLN A 282 -4.68 0.67 9.82
C GLN A 282 -4.28 2.13 9.57
N ASN A 283 -3.63 2.42 8.46
CA ASN A 283 -3.05 3.74 8.23
C ASN A 283 -3.90 4.64 7.32
N SER A 284 -4.89 4.08 6.61
CA SER A 284 -5.69 4.81 5.62
C SER A 284 -7.19 4.51 5.73
N LEU A 285 -7.63 3.32 5.33
CA LEU A 285 -9.04 3.07 5.02
C LEU A 285 -9.98 3.22 6.22
N GLN A 286 -9.51 2.92 7.44
CA GLN A 286 -10.33 3.06 8.65
C GLN A 286 -10.74 4.51 8.97
N TYR A 287 -10.04 5.49 8.40
CA TYR A 287 -10.28 6.91 8.62
C TYR A 287 -11.16 7.54 7.53
N LEU A 288 -11.50 6.79 6.48
CA LEU A 288 -12.42 7.27 5.45
C LEU A 288 -13.85 7.37 6.00
N SER A 289 -14.60 8.31 5.45
CA SER A 289 -16.03 8.44 5.77
C SER A 289 -16.81 7.20 5.30
N ASP A 290 -17.92 6.89 5.98
CA ASP A 290 -18.79 5.78 5.56
C ASP A 290 -19.32 5.97 4.13
N ALA A 291 -19.52 7.21 3.70
CA ALA A 291 -19.92 7.53 2.33
C ALA A 291 -18.82 7.21 1.30
N ASP A 292 -17.55 7.47 1.63
CA ASP A 292 -16.42 7.13 0.76
C ASP A 292 -16.19 5.62 0.70
N LEU A 293 -16.29 4.92 1.83
CA LEU A 293 -16.22 3.46 1.87
C LEU A 293 -17.35 2.82 1.05
N GLN A 294 -18.58 3.34 1.17
CA GLN A 294 -19.69 2.88 0.35
C GLN A 294 -19.47 3.18 -1.14
N SER A 295 -18.86 4.33 -1.48
CA SER A 295 -18.53 4.67 -2.87
C SER A 295 -17.51 3.69 -3.46
N ILE A 296 -16.47 3.32 -2.70
CA ILE A 296 -15.51 2.27 -3.10
C ILE A 296 -16.25 0.96 -3.37
N VAL A 297 -17.16 0.53 -2.48
CA VAL A 297 -17.97 -0.68 -2.68
C VAL A 297 -18.84 -0.57 -3.94
N THR A 298 -19.53 0.55 -4.15
CA THR A 298 -20.34 0.80 -5.35
C THR A 298 -19.51 0.64 -6.64
N TYR A 299 -18.29 1.17 -6.65
CA TYR A 299 -17.40 1.00 -7.80
C TYR A 299 -16.94 -0.46 -7.97
N LEU A 300 -16.50 -1.11 -6.90
CA LEU A 300 -16.04 -2.50 -6.95
C LEU A 300 -17.13 -3.47 -7.46
N ARG A 301 -18.40 -3.22 -7.12
CA ARG A 301 -19.54 -3.98 -7.64
C ARG A 301 -19.70 -3.92 -9.16
N SER A 302 -19.25 -2.82 -9.79
CA SER A 302 -19.34 -2.63 -11.23
C SER A 302 -18.15 -3.19 -12.02
N THR A 303 -17.10 -3.65 -11.32
CA THR A 303 -15.88 -4.12 -11.97
C THR A 303 -16.15 -5.34 -12.84
N LYS A 304 -15.38 -5.50 -13.92
CA LYS A 304 -15.47 -6.68 -14.78
C LYS A 304 -15.12 -7.93 -13.96
N PRO A 305 -16.01 -8.94 -13.86
CA PRO A 305 -15.72 -10.15 -13.12
C PRO A 305 -14.59 -10.94 -13.78
N ILE A 306 -13.65 -11.42 -12.97
CA ILE A 306 -12.60 -12.35 -13.39
C ILE A 306 -12.81 -13.66 -12.61
N ARG A 307 -13.06 -14.74 -13.34
CA ARG A 307 -13.27 -16.09 -12.78
C ARG A 307 -12.01 -16.92 -12.93
N ASP A 308 -11.59 -17.60 -11.87
CA ASP A 308 -10.71 -18.76 -11.98
C ASP A 308 -11.56 -20.00 -12.27
N ALA A 309 -11.30 -20.68 -13.39
CA ALA A 309 -12.03 -21.87 -13.80
C ALA A 309 -11.81 -23.07 -12.86
N HIS A 310 -10.76 -23.04 -12.04
CA HIS A 310 -10.45 -24.08 -11.07
C HIS A 310 -11.17 -23.88 -9.72
N GLU A 311 -11.85 -22.75 -9.53
CA GLU A 311 -12.64 -22.46 -8.33
C GLU A 311 -14.13 -22.71 -8.59
N SER A 312 -14.69 -23.67 -7.86
CA SER A 312 -16.09 -24.08 -7.98
C SER A 312 -17.01 -23.42 -6.97
N ALA A 313 -16.47 -22.90 -5.86
CA ALA A 313 -17.23 -22.26 -4.79
C ALA A 313 -16.42 -21.11 -4.14
N PRO A 314 -17.07 -20.11 -3.53
CA PRO A 314 -16.35 -19.01 -2.89
C PRO A 314 -15.46 -19.51 -1.74
N ALA A 315 -14.26 -18.94 -1.61
CA ALA A 315 -13.27 -19.39 -0.63
C ALA A 315 -13.82 -19.47 0.82
N PHE A 316 -14.67 -18.53 1.25
CA PHE A 316 -15.27 -18.52 2.59
C PHE A 316 -16.36 -19.59 2.82
N THR A 317 -16.67 -20.42 1.82
CA THR A 317 -17.64 -21.53 1.98
C THR A 317 -16.99 -22.84 2.40
N HIS A 318 -15.66 -22.92 2.34
CA HIS A 318 -14.91 -24.11 2.73
C HIS A 318 -14.78 -24.25 4.25
N GLY A 319 -14.54 -25.49 4.67
CA GLY A 319 -14.25 -25.83 6.06
C GLY A 319 -15.47 -26.09 6.94
N ARG A 320 -15.19 -26.64 8.12
CA ARG A 320 -16.18 -26.85 9.18
C ARG A 320 -15.49 -26.82 10.54
N ALA A 321 -16.24 -26.55 11.59
CA ALA A 321 -15.71 -26.66 12.95
C ALA A 321 -15.62 -28.13 13.40
N VAL A 322 -14.41 -28.60 13.71
CA VAL A 322 -14.15 -29.99 14.13
C VAL A 322 -12.94 -30.06 15.07
N SER A 323 -13.02 -30.87 16.13
CA SER A 323 -11.90 -31.06 17.06
C SER A 323 -11.30 -32.45 16.92
N SER A 324 -9.97 -32.51 16.84
CA SER A 324 -9.19 -33.76 16.83
C SER A 324 -8.55 -34.07 18.20
N GLU A 325 -8.79 -33.24 19.22
CA GLU A 325 -8.18 -33.35 20.55
C GLU A 325 -8.39 -34.71 21.22
N ALA A 326 -9.59 -35.27 21.10
CA ALA A 326 -9.92 -36.57 21.68
C ALA A 326 -9.09 -37.69 21.05
N THR A 327 -8.87 -37.63 19.73
CA THR A 327 -8.01 -38.57 19.01
C THR A 327 -6.55 -38.38 19.42
N LEU A 328 -6.04 -37.15 19.46
CA LEU A 328 -4.64 -36.85 19.82
C LEU A 328 -4.28 -37.34 21.24
N ARG A 329 -5.17 -37.12 22.22
CA ARG A 329 -4.96 -37.56 23.61
C ARG A 329 -4.97 -39.08 23.78
N GLY A 330 -5.48 -39.83 22.81
CA GLY A 330 -5.51 -41.29 22.81
C GLY A 330 -4.40 -41.96 21.99
N MET A 331 -3.57 -41.21 21.26
CA MET A 331 -2.64 -41.76 20.25
C MET A 331 -1.23 -42.09 20.78
N SER A 332 -0.79 -41.53 21.91
CA SER A 332 0.59 -41.67 22.39
C SER A 332 0.66 -42.28 23.78
N ALA A 333 1.64 -43.15 24.01
CA ALA A 333 1.99 -43.62 25.35
C ALA A 333 2.43 -42.42 26.21
N LEU A 334 2.13 -42.45 27.53
CA LEU A 334 2.39 -41.36 28.49
C LEU A 334 3.85 -40.86 28.52
N ASN A 335 4.79 -41.59 27.92
CA ASN A 335 6.24 -41.33 27.97
C ASN A 335 6.86 -40.96 26.61
N ALA A 336 6.07 -40.70 25.57
CA ALA A 336 6.57 -40.39 24.23
C ALA A 336 7.06 -38.94 24.10
N ASN A 337 8.29 -38.66 24.55
CA ASN A 337 8.89 -37.33 24.46
C ASN A 337 9.27 -36.98 23.01
N GLY A 338 8.93 -35.78 22.54
CA GLY A 338 9.28 -35.29 21.18
C GLY A 338 8.53 -35.95 20.01
N SER A 339 7.48 -36.73 20.27
CA SER A 339 6.76 -37.54 19.26
C SER A 339 5.63 -36.81 18.51
N LEU A 340 5.30 -35.59 18.93
CA LEU A 340 4.14 -34.83 18.44
C LEU A 340 4.53 -33.85 17.33
N THR A 341 5.01 -34.38 16.20
CA THR A 341 5.40 -33.60 15.01
C THR A 341 4.31 -33.53 13.92
N THR A 342 3.19 -34.23 14.12
CA THR A 342 2.07 -34.18 13.17
C THR A 342 1.41 -32.80 13.15
N GLY A 343 0.84 -32.39 12.01
CA GLY A 343 0.14 -31.11 11.89
C GLY A 343 -0.96 -30.90 12.93
N ALA A 344 -1.68 -31.98 13.29
CA ALA A 344 -2.70 -31.95 14.34
C ALA A 344 -2.12 -31.67 15.73
N ALA A 345 -1.01 -32.32 16.07
CA ALA A 345 -0.36 -32.12 17.37
C ALA A 345 0.33 -30.76 17.47
N LEU A 346 0.95 -30.30 16.38
CA LEU A 346 1.50 -28.95 16.28
C LEU A 346 0.38 -27.89 16.40
N PHE A 347 -0.74 -28.06 15.72
CA PHE A 347 -1.90 -27.17 15.86
C PHE A 347 -2.44 -27.13 17.30
N SER A 348 -2.55 -28.30 17.94
CA SER A 348 -2.95 -28.41 19.34
C SER A 348 -2.01 -27.63 20.26
N GLY A 349 -0.69 -27.77 20.06
CA GLY A 349 0.33 -27.12 20.88
C GLY A 349 0.48 -25.62 20.66
N TYR A 350 0.34 -25.13 19.42
CA TYR A 350 0.66 -23.74 19.06
C TYR A 350 -0.56 -22.87 18.73
N CYS A 351 -1.67 -23.44 18.26
CA CYS A 351 -2.76 -22.68 17.65
C CYS A 351 -4.08 -22.78 18.42
N ALA A 352 -4.37 -23.95 19.00
CA ALA A 352 -5.69 -24.28 19.55
C ALA A 352 -6.09 -23.44 20.77
N SER A 353 -5.14 -22.86 21.51
CA SER A 353 -5.42 -21.97 22.64
C SER A 353 -6.14 -20.69 22.23
N CYS A 354 -5.83 -20.17 21.03
CA CYS A 354 -6.42 -18.94 20.48
C CYS A 354 -7.53 -19.25 19.46
N HIS A 355 -7.25 -20.13 18.49
CA HIS A 355 -8.20 -20.49 17.44
C HIS A 355 -9.25 -21.52 17.85
N GLN A 356 -9.18 -21.99 19.10
CA GLN A 356 -9.95 -23.11 19.65
C GLN A 356 -9.58 -24.44 18.99
N ALA A 357 -9.69 -25.52 19.75
CA ALA A 357 -9.47 -26.88 19.24
C ALA A 357 -10.37 -27.26 18.06
N ASN A 358 -11.53 -26.58 17.94
CA ASN A 358 -12.47 -26.80 16.84
C ASN A 358 -12.31 -25.80 15.68
N GLY A 359 -11.33 -24.89 15.74
CA GLY A 359 -11.06 -23.89 14.71
C GLY A 359 -12.06 -22.74 14.62
N LYS A 360 -13.01 -22.58 15.56
CA LYS A 360 -14.02 -21.50 15.51
C LYS A 360 -13.48 -20.10 15.85
N GLY A 361 -12.28 -20.00 16.40
CA GLY A 361 -11.76 -18.74 16.91
C GLY A 361 -12.51 -18.25 18.15
N SER A 362 -12.31 -16.97 18.50
CA SER A 362 -13.02 -16.37 19.63
C SER A 362 -14.43 -15.91 19.21
N PRO A 363 -15.41 -15.84 20.15
CA PRO A 363 -16.73 -15.29 19.86
C PRO A 363 -16.67 -13.85 19.33
N SER A 364 -15.71 -13.07 19.84
CA SER A 364 -15.44 -11.71 19.38
C SER A 364 -14.73 -11.65 18.03
N GLN A 365 -14.34 -12.79 17.42
CA GLN A 365 -13.46 -12.91 16.25
C GLN A 365 -12.21 -12.01 16.30
N ALA A 366 -11.69 -11.74 17.50
CA ALA A 366 -10.32 -11.23 17.64
C ALA A 366 -9.34 -12.28 17.10
N TYR A 367 -9.55 -13.54 17.48
CA TYR A 367 -8.97 -14.69 16.79
C TYR A 367 -9.99 -15.18 15.76
N PRO A 368 -9.67 -15.16 14.45
CA PRO A 368 -10.63 -15.52 13.41
C PRO A 368 -11.04 -16.98 13.50
N SER A 369 -12.25 -17.25 13.03
CA SER A 369 -12.61 -18.60 12.61
C SER A 369 -11.68 -19.03 11.49
N LEU A 370 -11.16 -20.26 11.60
CA LEU A 370 -10.38 -20.92 10.56
C LEU A 370 -11.28 -21.62 9.55
N SER A 371 -12.53 -21.95 9.93
CA SER A 371 -13.56 -22.35 8.99
C SER A 371 -14.29 -21.14 8.42
N ASN A 372 -14.84 -21.28 7.22
CA ASN A 372 -15.52 -20.21 6.51
C ASN A 372 -14.63 -18.96 6.33
N ASN A 373 -13.35 -19.17 6.09
CA ASN A 373 -12.38 -18.09 6.00
C ASN A 373 -11.68 -18.15 4.65
N THR A 374 -11.66 -17.02 3.94
CA THR A 374 -11.02 -16.93 2.62
C THR A 374 -9.52 -17.21 2.67
N ALA A 375 -8.82 -16.95 3.77
CA ALA A 375 -7.39 -17.26 3.91
C ALA A 375 -7.11 -18.77 3.97
N THR A 376 -8.02 -19.57 4.53
CA THR A 376 -7.92 -21.03 4.61
C THR A 376 -8.68 -21.74 3.49
N GLY A 377 -9.61 -21.06 2.83
CA GLY A 377 -10.42 -21.61 1.75
C GLY A 377 -9.94 -21.29 0.33
N SER A 378 -9.02 -20.33 0.17
CA SER A 378 -8.46 -19.99 -1.15
C SER A 378 -7.60 -21.13 -1.70
N ARG A 379 -7.56 -21.25 -3.03
CA ARG A 379 -6.62 -22.14 -3.72
C ARG A 379 -5.15 -21.74 -3.57
N ASN A 380 -4.87 -20.45 -3.35
CA ASN A 380 -3.51 -19.97 -3.11
C ASN A 380 -3.21 -19.97 -1.59
N PRO A 381 -2.33 -20.84 -1.09
CA PRO A 381 -2.06 -20.96 0.34
C PRO A 381 -1.16 -19.83 0.89
N SER A 382 -0.69 -18.90 0.06
CA SER A 382 0.28 -17.86 0.46
C SER A 382 -0.18 -17.07 1.68
N ASN A 383 -1.46 -16.70 1.76
CA ASN A 383 -1.97 -15.93 2.91
C ASN A 383 -2.01 -16.75 4.20
N LEU A 384 -2.31 -18.05 4.12
CA LEU A 384 -2.25 -18.94 5.29
C LEU A 384 -0.80 -19.10 5.76
N ILE A 385 0.12 -19.38 4.83
CA ILE A 385 1.54 -19.56 5.12
C ILE A 385 2.11 -18.26 5.72
N ALA A 386 1.85 -17.11 5.09
CA ALA A 386 2.33 -15.81 5.52
C ALA A 386 1.77 -15.40 6.89
N ALA A 387 0.49 -15.66 7.17
CA ALA A 387 -0.09 -15.41 8.48
C ALA A 387 0.58 -16.24 9.58
N ILE A 388 0.97 -17.49 9.30
CA ILE A 388 1.72 -18.32 10.27
C ILE A 388 3.17 -17.80 10.41
N LEU A 389 3.85 -17.53 9.30
CA LEU A 389 5.25 -17.09 9.31
C LEU A 389 5.44 -15.73 9.97
N TYR A 390 4.65 -14.74 9.56
CA TYR A 390 4.84 -13.33 9.94
C TYR A 390 3.89 -12.88 11.04
N GLY A 391 2.89 -13.69 11.38
CA GLY A 391 1.86 -13.30 12.33
C GLY A 391 0.90 -12.26 11.75
N VAL A 392 0.12 -11.66 12.64
CA VAL A 392 -0.78 -10.55 12.35
C VAL A 392 -0.69 -9.59 13.52
N ASP A 393 -0.23 -8.37 13.30
CA ASP A 393 -0.23 -7.31 14.29
C ASP A 393 -0.84 -6.06 13.65
N ARG A 394 -1.94 -5.57 14.21
CA ARG A 394 -2.65 -4.40 13.66
C ARG A 394 -3.55 -3.72 14.67
N ASP A 395 -3.70 -2.41 14.47
CA ASP A 395 -4.64 -1.54 15.17
C ASP A 395 -5.71 -1.01 14.22
N ALA A 396 -6.95 -1.48 14.37
CA ALA A 396 -8.06 -1.00 13.56
C ALA A 396 -9.37 -0.96 14.32
N GLY A 397 -10.17 0.09 14.11
CA GLY A 397 -11.47 0.27 14.76
C GLY A 397 -11.35 0.36 16.29
N GLY A 398 -10.24 0.91 16.80
CA GLY A 398 -9.96 1.01 18.23
C GLY A 398 -9.70 -0.33 18.91
N GLN A 399 -9.35 -1.37 18.16
CA GLN A 399 -9.00 -2.69 18.66
C GLN A 399 -7.61 -3.09 18.16
N HIS A 400 -6.80 -3.62 19.07
CA HIS A 400 -5.51 -4.23 18.76
C HIS A 400 -5.71 -5.73 18.54
N VAL A 401 -5.22 -6.26 17.42
CA VAL A 401 -5.28 -7.68 17.08
C VAL A 401 -3.86 -8.21 16.90
N LEU A 402 -3.53 -9.24 17.68
CA LEU A 402 -2.22 -9.88 17.65
C LEU A 402 -2.34 -11.40 17.47
N MET A 403 -1.67 -11.90 16.44
CA MET A 403 -1.28 -13.29 16.24
C MET A 403 0.24 -13.32 16.17
N PRO A 404 0.94 -14.05 17.05
CA PRO A 404 2.39 -14.12 17.04
C PRO A 404 2.91 -14.68 15.70
N SER A 405 4.08 -14.21 15.29
CA SER A 405 4.83 -14.81 14.19
C SER A 405 5.46 -16.14 14.63
N PHE A 406 5.61 -17.09 13.71
CA PHE A 406 6.32 -18.36 13.93
C PHE A 406 7.56 -18.50 13.02
N GLY A 407 7.97 -17.39 12.39
CA GLY A 407 9.22 -17.26 11.62
C GLY A 407 10.48 -17.21 12.50
N GLU A 408 11.62 -16.87 11.91
CA GLU A 408 12.92 -16.85 12.61
C GLU A 408 12.95 -15.82 13.75
N ASP A 409 12.34 -14.65 13.54
CA ASP A 409 12.28 -13.55 14.52
C ASP A 409 11.13 -13.69 15.53
N SER A 410 10.57 -14.89 15.65
CA SER A 410 9.48 -15.17 16.59
C SER A 410 9.94 -14.96 18.04
N TYR A 411 9.17 -14.19 18.82
CA TYR A 411 9.33 -14.11 20.27
C TYR A 411 8.67 -15.30 21.00
N VAL A 412 7.94 -16.16 20.27
CA VAL A 412 7.50 -17.49 20.73
C VAL A 412 8.45 -18.55 20.17
N GLN A 413 7.99 -19.80 20.01
CA GLN A 413 8.81 -20.85 19.42
C GLN A 413 8.87 -20.69 17.89
N PRO A 414 10.03 -20.44 17.28
CA PRO A 414 10.17 -20.46 15.83
C PRO A 414 9.92 -21.87 15.30
N LEU A 415 9.19 -21.96 14.18
CA LEU A 415 8.86 -23.21 13.51
C LEU A 415 9.63 -23.33 12.19
N LYS A 416 10.03 -24.57 11.90
CA LYS A 416 10.67 -24.96 10.64
C LYS A 416 9.65 -25.08 9.51
N ASP A 417 10.14 -25.07 8.28
CA ASP A 417 9.29 -25.11 7.09
C ASP A 417 8.42 -26.37 7.00
N ASP A 418 8.95 -27.53 7.42
CA ASP A 418 8.21 -28.79 7.52
C ASP A 418 7.09 -28.73 8.56
N GLN A 419 7.34 -28.10 9.70
CA GLN A 419 6.36 -27.92 10.77
C GLN A 419 5.24 -26.97 10.34
N ILE A 420 5.57 -25.85 9.68
CA ILE A 420 4.59 -24.91 9.15
C ILE A 420 3.75 -25.56 8.05
N ALA A 421 4.39 -26.28 7.12
CA ALA A 421 3.67 -27.02 6.09
C ALA A 421 2.73 -28.07 6.71
N ALA A 422 3.17 -28.79 7.75
CA ALA A 422 2.32 -29.76 8.46
C ALA A 422 1.11 -29.09 9.13
N ILE A 423 1.30 -27.95 9.81
CA ILE A 423 0.19 -27.18 10.41
C ILE A 423 -0.77 -26.68 9.31
N ALA A 424 -0.24 -26.07 8.25
CA ALA A 424 -1.04 -25.52 7.17
C ALA A 424 -1.90 -26.61 6.51
N ASN A 425 -1.32 -27.77 6.20
CA ASN A 425 -2.06 -28.91 5.66
C ASN A 425 -3.13 -29.44 6.61
N TYR A 426 -2.87 -29.48 7.92
CA TYR A 426 -3.89 -29.85 8.90
C TYR A 426 -5.04 -28.82 8.93
N VAL A 427 -4.72 -27.52 8.91
CA VAL A 427 -5.71 -26.44 8.87
C VAL A 427 -6.55 -26.51 7.59
N LEU A 428 -5.92 -26.71 6.44
CA LEU A 428 -6.62 -26.85 5.15
C LEU A 428 -7.53 -28.07 5.13
N ALA A 429 -7.06 -29.23 5.60
CA ALA A 429 -7.84 -30.46 5.61
C ALA A 429 -9.04 -30.42 6.58
N GLN A 430 -8.90 -29.79 7.75
CA GLN A 430 -9.96 -29.77 8.77
C GLN A 430 -10.89 -28.56 8.65
N TYR A 431 -10.31 -27.38 8.42
CA TYR A 431 -10.98 -26.09 8.53
C TYR A 431 -11.03 -25.32 7.22
N GLY A 432 -10.35 -25.75 6.17
CA GLY A 432 -10.20 -24.95 4.95
C GLY A 432 -10.54 -25.73 3.68
N ASN A 433 -9.81 -25.40 2.62
CA ASN A 433 -9.88 -26.08 1.34
C ASN A 433 -8.94 -27.30 1.34
N ALA A 434 -9.52 -28.50 1.50
CA ALA A 434 -8.78 -29.75 1.57
C ALA A 434 -8.13 -30.18 0.24
N ASP A 435 -8.46 -29.53 -0.89
CA ASP A 435 -7.84 -29.81 -2.20
C ASP A 435 -6.48 -29.09 -2.36
N VAL A 436 -6.12 -28.23 -1.41
CA VAL A 436 -4.85 -27.48 -1.41
C VAL A 436 -3.85 -28.20 -0.52
N THR A 437 -2.62 -28.35 -1.02
CA THR A 437 -1.49 -28.90 -0.27
C THR A 437 -0.37 -27.88 -0.19
N VAL A 438 0.23 -27.75 0.98
CA VAL A 438 1.40 -26.91 1.24
C VAL A 438 2.62 -27.79 1.41
N THR A 439 3.69 -27.46 0.69
CA THR A 439 4.98 -28.12 0.81
C THR A 439 5.95 -27.29 1.66
N PRO A 440 7.02 -27.88 2.22
CA PRO A 440 8.08 -27.10 2.87
C PRO A 440 8.71 -26.06 1.92
N ASP A 441 8.79 -26.37 0.63
CA ASP A 441 9.32 -25.44 -0.37
C ASP A 441 8.43 -24.19 -0.53
N ASP A 442 7.09 -24.34 -0.45
CA ASP A 442 6.18 -23.18 -0.46
C ASP A 442 6.44 -22.25 0.73
N VAL A 443 6.73 -22.83 1.90
CA VAL A 443 7.09 -22.08 3.11
C VAL A 443 8.45 -21.41 2.94
N ALA A 444 9.44 -22.11 2.38
CA ALA A 444 10.76 -21.54 2.10
C ALA A 444 10.68 -20.37 1.12
N VAL A 445 9.84 -20.49 0.07
CA VAL A 445 9.56 -19.39 -0.87
C VAL A 445 8.94 -18.21 -0.13
N ALA A 446 7.91 -18.43 0.69
CA ALA A 446 7.31 -17.37 1.48
C ALA A 446 8.36 -16.70 2.39
N ARG A 447 9.14 -17.47 3.14
CA ARG A 447 10.22 -17.00 4.03
C ARG A 447 11.24 -16.13 3.30
N SER A 448 11.54 -16.44 2.04
CA SER A 448 12.43 -15.65 1.18
C SER A 448 11.82 -14.36 0.61
N GLY A 449 10.58 -14.02 0.99
CA GLY A 449 9.85 -12.85 0.51
C GLY A 449 8.97 -13.13 -0.70
N GLY A 450 8.67 -14.40 -1.00
CA GLY A 450 7.76 -14.81 -2.08
C GLY A 450 8.45 -15.16 -3.41
N PRO A 451 7.67 -15.52 -4.44
CA PRO A 451 8.21 -15.95 -5.71
C PRO A 451 8.93 -14.81 -6.43
N VAL A 452 10.15 -15.09 -6.87
CA VAL A 452 10.97 -14.14 -7.62
C VAL A 452 10.38 -13.94 -9.04
N PRO A 453 10.13 -12.69 -9.49
CA PRO A 453 9.57 -12.41 -10.81
C PRO A 453 10.59 -12.64 -11.92
N LEU A 454 10.09 -12.82 -13.15
CA LEU A 454 10.90 -13.10 -14.34
C LEU A 454 12.01 -12.06 -14.53
N LEU A 455 11.71 -10.78 -14.32
CA LEU A 455 12.66 -9.69 -14.47
C LEU A 455 13.89 -9.84 -13.56
N ALA A 456 13.66 -10.20 -12.29
CA ALA A 456 14.73 -10.43 -11.32
C ALA A 456 15.52 -11.70 -11.65
N ARG A 457 14.84 -12.79 -12.08
CA ARG A 457 15.51 -14.03 -12.53
C ARG A 457 16.38 -13.82 -13.77
N ALA A 458 16.00 -12.90 -14.66
CA ALA A 458 16.73 -12.59 -15.88
C ALA A 458 17.97 -11.71 -15.68
N ARG A 459 18.19 -11.16 -14.46
CA ARG A 459 19.32 -10.27 -14.16
C ARG A 459 20.70 -10.83 -14.60
N PRO A 460 21.06 -12.11 -14.37
CA PRO A 460 22.34 -12.64 -14.83
C PRO A 460 22.52 -12.57 -16.35
N LEU A 461 21.43 -12.76 -17.11
CA LEU A 461 21.45 -12.65 -18.57
C LEU A 461 21.63 -11.19 -19.03
N MET A 462 21.01 -10.23 -18.32
CA MET A 462 21.18 -8.81 -18.59
C MET A 462 22.62 -8.34 -18.36
N LEU A 463 23.33 -8.92 -17.40
CA LEU A 463 24.75 -8.66 -17.17
C LEU A 463 25.63 -9.20 -18.30
N ALA A 464 25.29 -10.37 -18.84
CA ALA A 464 26.07 -11.03 -19.89
C ALA A 464 25.83 -10.44 -21.29
N ALA A 465 24.63 -9.92 -21.59
CA ALA A 465 24.27 -9.49 -22.93
C ALA A 465 25.20 -8.39 -23.53
N PRO A 466 25.59 -7.33 -22.81
CA PRO A 466 26.54 -6.34 -23.33
C PRO A 466 27.91 -6.95 -23.64
N VAL A 467 28.38 -7.88 -22.80
CA VAL A 467 29.65 -8.59 -23.00
C VAL A 467 29.59 -9.44 -24.26
N VAL A 468 28.50 -10.20 -24.44
CA VAL A 468 28.29 -11.01 -25.65
C VAL A 468 28.22 -10.13 -26.90
N VAL A 469 27.51 -9.01 -26.86
CA VAL A 469 27.43 -8.07 -27.99
C VAL A 469 28.81 -7.49 -28.33
N VAL A 470 29.59 -7.07 -27.32
CA VAL A 470 30.96 -6.59 -27.53
C VAL A 470 31.84 -7.70 -28.13
N LEU A 471 31.75 -8.92 -27.63
CA LEU A 471 32.49 -10.06 -28.18
C LEU A 471 32.10 -10.35 -29.64
N LEU A 472 30.81 -10.27 -29.98
CA LEU A 472 30.34 -10.43 -31.37
C LEU A 472 30.84 -9.30 -32.27
N ILE A 473 30.85 -8.05 -31.79
CA ILE A 473 31.41 -6.90 -32.53
C ILE A 473 32.91 -7.09 -32.74
N VAL A 474 33.66 -7.44 -31.70
CA VAL A 474 35.11 -7.69 -31.78
C VAL A 474 35.39 -8.84 -32.73
N PHE A 475 34.64 -9.94 -32.64
CA PHE A 475 34.76 -11.09 -33.54
C PHE A 475 34.45 -10.71 -34.99
N GLY A 476 33.39 -9.92 -35.24
CA GLY A 476 33.06 -9.37 -36.55
C GLY A 476 34.18 -8.49 -37.11
N ILE A 477 34.77 -7.62 -36.29
CA ILE A 477 35.93 -6.79 -36.66
C ILE A 477 37.15 -7.66 -36.98
N MET A 478 37.41 -8.72 -36.19
CA MET A 478 38.50 -9.65 -36.42
C MET A 478 38.34 -10.43 -37.74
N ILE A 479 37.13 -10.92 -38.04
CA ILE A 479 36.83 -11.59 -39.32
C ILE A 479 37.03 -10.62 -40.48
N ARG A 480 36.52 -9.39 -40.37
CA ARG A 480 36.67 -8.36 -41.41
C ARG A 480 38.15 -8.05 -41.66
N ARG A 481 38.95 -7.90 -40.60
CA ARG A 481 40.41 -7.69 -40.69
C ARG A 481 41.14 -8.88 -41.31
N ARG A 482 40.77 -10.12 -40.95
CA ARG A 482 41.35 -11.33 -41.55
C ARG A 482 41.02 -11.46 -43.04
N ARG A 483 39.78 -11.14 -43.44
CA ARG A 483 39.39 -11.11 -44.86
C ARG A 483 40.14 -10.03 -45.64
N ALA A 484 40.29 -8.83 -45.09
CA ALA A 484 41.06 -7.76 -45.73
C ALA A 484 42.54 -8.11 -45.93
N ARG A 485 43.17 -8.81 -44.98
CA ARG A 485 44.56 -9.28 -45.11
C ARG A 485 44.76 -10.38 -46.16
N ARG A 486 43.74 -11.16 -46.49
CA ARG A 486 43.79 -12.20 -47.54
C ARG A 486 43.59 -11.65 -48.96
N VAL A 487 43.22 -10.36 -49.09
CA VAL A 487 42.94 -9.70 -50.37
C VAL A 487 44.04 -8.67 -50.73
N ALA A 488 45.10 -8.54 -49.90
CA ALA A 488 46.28 -7.78 -50.29
C ALA A 488 47.01 -8.55 -51.41
N PRO A 489 47.16 -7.99 -52.63
CA PRO A 489 47.92 -8.64 -53.68
C PRO A 489 49.41 -8.59 -53.33
N ASP A 490 50.12 -9.69 -53.58
CA ASP A 490 51.59 -9.76 -53.54
C ASP A 490 52.16 -8.73 -54.53
N GLY A 491 52.49 -7.54 -54.01
CA GLY A 491 53.08 -6.44 -54.75
C GLY A 491 54.59 -6.66 -54.92
N LEU A 492 55.00 -6.86 -56.17
CA LEU A 492 56.37 -6.96 -56.68
C LEU A 492 57.34 -5.89 -56.11
N PRO A 493 58.65 -6.21 -55.96
CA PRO A 493 59.63 -5.30 -55.38
C PRO A 493 59.94 -4.11 -56.32
N PRO A 494 60.27 -2.92 -55.76
CA PRO A 494 60.45 -1.70 -56.55
C PRO A 494 61.77 -1.70 -57.33
N GLU A 495 61.66 -1.41 -58.62
CA GLU A 495 62.76 -1.20 -59.55
C GLU A 495 63.54 0.07 -59.16
N ARG A 496 64.86 -0.08 -58.96
CA ARG A 496 65.77 1.03 -58.65
C ARG A 496 66.08 1.79 -59.93
N SER A 497 65.94 3.11 -59.92
CA SER A 497 66.58 3.99 -60.92
C SER A 497 67.67 4.85 -60.25
N PRO A 498 68.87 5.00 -60.85
CA PRO A 498 70.00 5.64 -60.21
C PRO A 498 69.99 7.17 -60.39
N ARG A 499 70.47 7.86 -59.36
CA ARG A 499 70.86 9.27 -59.37
C ARG A 499 71.98 9.52 -60.38
N GLN A 500 72.02 10.73 -60.96
CA GLN A 500 73.24 11.48 -61.28
C GLN A 500 72.86 12.99 -61.44
N PRO A 501 73.83 13.92 -61.36
CA PRO A 501 74.51 14.39 -60.15
C PRO A 501 74.11 15.82 -59.75
#